data_AF-A0A1G2SZF1-F1
#
_entry.id   AF-A0A1G2SZF1-F1
#
_cell.length_a   1.000
_cell.length_b   1.000
_cell.length_c   1.000
_cell.angle_alpha   90.00
_cell.angle_beta   90.00
_cell.angle_gamma   90.00
#
_symmetry.space_group_name_H-M   'P 1'
#
loop_
_entity.id
_entity.type
_entity.pdbx_description
1 polymer ?
#
loop_
_entity_poly.entity_id
_entity_poly.type
_entity_poly.pdbx_seq_one_letter_code
_entity_poly.pdbx_strand_id
1 'polypeptide(L)'
;MNLQVLIKGAGGLVADIVGVLIIAAMLVFFWGLVKFIARVGGDEKAVEEGKNFMVWGLISLFVMISVWGLVKFIGKELNIGQGSSIPLRR
;
A
#
# COMPACT_ATOMS: atom_id res chain seq x y z
N MET A 1 25.50 -4.70 -25.66
CA MET A 1 24.51 -4.65 -24.58
C MET A 1 23.52 -3.54 -24.90
N ASN A 2 22.23 -3.85 -25.03
CA ASN A 2 21.23 -2.89 -25.48
C ASN A 2 20.77 -2.02 -24.30
N LEU A 3 20.85 -0.69 -24.43
CA LEU A 3 20.43 0.25 -23.39
C LEU A 3 18.96 0.04 -22.97
N GLN A 4 18.13 -0.43 -23.91
CA GLN A 4 16.75 -0.79 -23.63
C GLN A 4 16.59 -1.98 -22.67
N VAL A 5 17.54 -2.91 -22.63
CA VAL A 5 17.50 -4.06 -21.70
C VAL A 5 17.77 -3.61 -20.27
N LEU A 6 18.70 -2.66 -20.09
CA LEU A 6 19.01 -2.09 -18.78
C LEU A 6 17.84 -1.26 -18.23
N ILE A 7 17.18 -0.47 -19.07
CA ILE A 7 16.02 0.34 -18.67
C ILE A 7 14.82 -0.54 -18.32
N LYS A 8 14.53 -1.59 -19.11
CA LYS A 8 13.44 -2.54 -18.81
C LYS A 8 13.73 -3.36 -17.54
N GLY A 9 14.99 -3.79 -17.34
CA GLY A 9 15.40 -4.49 -16.13
C GLY A 9 15.32 -3.62 -14.87
N ALA A 10 15.78 -2.38 -14.94
CA ALA A 10 15.67 -1.43 -13.83
C ALA A 10 14.20 -1.05 -13.53
N GLY A 11 13.39 -0.83 -14.55
CA GLY A 11 11.96 -0.54 -14.39
C GLY A 11 11.18 -1.68 -13.74
N GLY A 12 11.50 -2.93 -14.08
CA GLY A 12 10.90 -4.11 -13.46
C GLY A 12 11.23 -4.23 -11.97
N LEU A 13 12.49 -4.04 -11.61
CA LEU A 13 12.93 -4.10 -10.20
C LEU A 13 12.26 -3.03 -9.33
N VAL A 14 12.14 -1.81 -9.86
CA VAL A 14 11.46 -0.73 -9.13
C VAL A 14 9.99 -1.05 -8.90
N ALA A 15 9.29 -1.60 -9.90
CA ALA A 15 7.89 -1.98 -9.76
C ALA A 15 7.67 -3.08 -8.71
N ASP A 16 8.52 -4.10 -8.70
CA ASP A 16 8.45 -5.19 -7.71
C ASP A 16 8.74 -4.68 -6.29
N ILE A 17 9.77 -3.84 -6.13
CA ILE A 17 10.11 -3.24 -4.82
C ILE A 17 8.95 -2.39 -4.31
N VAL A 18 8.32 -1.59 -5.16
CA VAL A 18 7.14 -0.79 -4.77
C VAL A 18 5.99 -1.69 -4.32
N GLY A 19 5.72 -2.78 -5.02
CA GLY A 19 4.69 -3.75 -4.61
C GLY A 19 4.97 -4.37 -3.23
N VAL A 20 6.21 -4.79 -2.99
CA VAL A 20 6.65 -5.34 -1.70
C VAL A 20 6.56 -4.31 -0.57
N LEU A 21 6.97 -3.06 -0.83
CA LEU A 21 6.88 -1.97 0.14
C LEU A 21 5.43 -1.64 0.52
N ILE A 22 4.50 -1.71 -0.42
CA ILE A 22 3.07 -1.50 -0.13
C ILE A 22 2.53 -2.60 0.80
N ILE A 23 2.86 -3.87 0.53
CA ILE A 23 2.48 -4.99 1.39
C ILE A 23 3.08 -4.83 2.79
N ALA A 24 4.36 -4.46 2.88
CA ALA A 24 5.02 -4.19 4.15
C ALA A 24 4.36 -3.03 4.91
N ALA A 25 4.02 -1.94 4.22
CA ALA A 25 3.31 -0.81 4.82
C ALA A 25 1.93 -1.20 5.37
N MET A 26 1.19 -2.05 4.66
CA MET A 26 -0.08 -2.60 5.15
C MET A 26 0.11 -3.41 6.43
N LEU A 27 1.12 -4.26 6.50
CA LEU A 27 1.40 -5.05 7.71
C LEU A 27 1.76 -4.16 8.92
N VAL A 28 2.56 -3.11 8.71
CA VAL A 28 2.88 -2.13 9.75
C VAL A 28 1.64 -1.36 10.21
N PHE A 29 0.75 -1.00 9.28
CA PHE A 29 -0.53 -0.37 9.59
C PHE A 29 -1.41 -1.27 10.48
N PHE A 30 -1.56 -2.56 10.12
CA PHE A 30 -2.30 -3.52 10.95
C PHE A 30 -1.66 -3.73 12.33
N TRP A 31 -0.33 -3.76 12.42
CA TRP A 31 0.36 -3.84 13.72
C TRP A 31 0.06 -2.63 14.62
N GLY A 32 0.02 -1.42 14.04
CA GLY A 32 -0.40 -0.20 14.72
C GLY A 32 -1.83 -0.30 15.24
N LEU A 33 -2.74 -0.83 14.42
CA LEU A 33 -4.15 -1.01 14.76
C LEU A 33 -4.37 -2.01 15.90
N VAL A 34 -3.67 -3.15 15.89
CA VAL A 34 -3.76 -4.15 16.97
C VAL A 34 -3.27 -3.58 18.30
N LYS A 35 -2.12 -2.88 18.29
CA LYS A 35 -1.56 -2.24 19.50
C LYS A 35 -2.49 -1.17 20.06
N PHE A 36 -3.23 -0.52 19.19
CA PHE A 36 -4.22 0.47 19.55
C PHE A 36 -5.44 -0.17 20.24
N ILE A 37 -6.06 -1.17 19.62
CA ILE A 37 -7.21 -1.89 20.18
C ILE A 37 -6.87 -2.47 21.57
N ALA A 38 -5.64 -2.99 21.73
CA ALA A 38 -5.18 -3.55 23.00
C ALA A 38 -5.08 -2.52 24.16
N ARG A 39 -5.00 -1.21 23.88
CA ARG A 39 -4.91 -0.16 24.91
C ARG A 39 -6.25 0.45 25.34
N VAL A 40 -7.32 0.20 24.59
CA VAL A 40 -8.63 0.85 24.79
C VAL A 40 -9.41 0.28 25.99
N GLY A 41 -9.06 -0.90 26.51
CA GLY A 41 -9.88 -1.65 27.47
C GLY A 41 -9.89 -1.19 28.94
N GLY A 42 -9.25 -0.08 29.32
CA GLY A 42 -9.00 0.22 30.75
C GLY A 42 -9.43 1.58 31.31
N ASP A 43 -9.70 2.59 30.47
CA ASP A 43 -9.86 3.98 30.93
C ASP A 43 -10.84 4.75 30.02
N GLU A 44 -11.82 5.47 30.55
CA GLU A 44 -12.83 6.21 29.76
C GLU A 44 -12.19 7.26 28.82
N LYS A 45 -11.08 7.87 29.24
CA LYS A 45 -10.30 8.77 28.39
C LYS A 45 -9.59 8.03 27.23
N ALA A 46 -9.17 6.79 27.47
CA ALA A 46 -8.58 5.93 26.44
C ALA A 46 -9.61 5.44 25.43
N VAL A 47 -10.90 5.42 25.78
CA VAL A 47 -11.99 5.11 24.83
C VAL A 47 -12.25 6.28 23.87
N GLU A 48 -12.14 7.52 24.35
CA GLU A 48 -12.34 8.70 23.50
C GLU A 48 -11.17 8.91 22.53
N GLU A 49 -9.93 8.80 23.01
CA GLU A 49 -8.75 8.68 22.13
C GLU A 49 -8.85 7.44 21.22
N GLY A 50 -9.37 6.35 21.79
CA GLY A 50 -9.90 5.13 21.16
C GLY A 50 -10.62 5.39 19.82
N LYS A 51 -11.70 6.15 19.90
CA LYS A 51 -12.55 6.43 18.76
C LYS A 51 -11.87 7.36 17.75
N ASN A 52 -11.17 8.38 18.22
CA ASN A 52 -10.50 9.33 17.33
C ASN A 52 -9.43 8.65 16.46
N PHE A 53 -8.59 7.81 17.06
CA PHE A 53 -7.58 7.08 16.29
C PHE A 53 -8.20 6.05 15.34
N MET A 54 -9.34 5.43 15.69
CA MET A 54 -10.08 4.54 14.79
C MET A 54 -10.54 5.29 13.53
N VAL A 55 -11.04 6.52 13.70
CA VAL A 55 -11.44 7.38 12.59
C VAL A 55 -10.23 7.77 11.75
N TRP A 56 -9.11 8.14 12.36
CA TRP A 56 -7.85 8.44 11.65
C TRP A 56 -7.28 7.22 10.90
N GLY A 57 -7.41 6.02 11.46
CA GLY A 57 -7.07 4.76 10.81
C GLY A 57 -7.94 4.49 9.59
N LEU A 58 -9.27 4.68 9.72
CA LEU A 58 -10.22 4.52 8.61
C LEU A 58 -9.95 5.52 7.48
N ILE A 59 -9.68 6.78 7.82
CA ILE A 59 -9.31 7.83 6.84
C ILE A 59 -8.03 7.45 6.10
N SER A 60 -7.00 7.00 6.83
CA SER A 60 -5.73 6.58 6.23
C SER A 60 -5.91 5.39 5.28
N LEU A 61 -6.71 4.39 5.66
CA LEU A 61 -7.04 3.24 4.82
C LEU A 61 -7.80 3.67 3.56
N PHE A 62 -8.79 4.55 3.72
CA PHE A 62 -9.58 5.07 2.61
C PHE A 62 -8.70 5.82 1.59
N VAL A 63 -7.80 6.68 2.05
CA VAL A 63 -6.87 7.42 1.17
C VAL A 63 -5.93 6.46 0.44
N MET A 64 -5.37 5.47 1.14
CA MET A 64 -4.44 4.50 0.54
C MET A 64 -5.10 3.69 -0.59
N ILE A 65 -6.31 3.19 -0.35
CA ILE A 65 -7.08 2.44 -1.36
C ILE A 65 -7.50 3.36 -2.51
N SER A 66 -7.94 4.58 -2.21
CA SER A 66 -8.39 5.55 -3.22
C SER A 66 -7.28 5.96 -4.17
N VAL A 67 -6.08 6.26 -3.66
CA VAL A 67 -4.92 6.62 -4.49
C VAL A 67 -4.51 5.46 -5.38
N TRP A 68 -4.43 4.22 -4.86
CA TRP A 68 -4.06 3.06 -5.69
C TRP A 68 -5.11 2.72 -6.73
N GLY A 69 -6.39 2.77 -6.35
CA GLY A 69 -7.52 2.59 -7.27
C GLY A 69 -7.52 3.61 -8.39
N LEU A 70 -7.24 4.88 -8.07
CA LEU A 70 -7.15 5.96 -9.04
C LEU A 70 -5.92 5.81 -9.95
N VAL A 71 -4.76 5.47 -9.40
CA VAL A 71 -3.54 5.19 -10.19
C VAL A 71 -3.78 4.02 -11.14
N LYS A 72 -4.44 2.95 -10.70
CA LYS A 72 -4.86 1.80 -11.53
C LYS A 72 -5.84 2.16 -12.62
N PHE A 73 -6.84 2.94 -12.28
CA PHE A 73 -7.83 3.43 -13.23
C PHE A 73 -7.16 4.27 -14.32
N ILE A 74 -6.40 5.30 -13.93
CA ILE A 74 -5.69 6.17 -14.86
C ILE A 74 -4.65 5.39 -15.68
N GLY A 75 -3.90 4.48 -15.05
CA GLY A 75 -2.92 3.65 -15.75
C GLY A 75 -3.57 2.79 -16.84
N LYS A 76 -4.76 2.25 -16.59
CA LYS A 76 -5.53 1.48 -17.57
C LYS A 76 -6.01 2.36 -18.73
N GLU A 77 -6.61 3.52 -18.43
CA GLU A 77 -7.15 4.43 -19.45
C GLU A 77 -6.04 5.05 -20.32
N LEU A 78 -4.86 5.31 -19.75
CA LEU A 78 -3.71 5.84 -20.47
C LEU A 78 -2.82 4.74 -21.10
N ASN A 79 -3.25 3.48 -21.06
CA ASN A 79 -2.48 2.32 -21.52
C ASN A 79 -1.05 2.25 -20.94
N ILE A 80 -0.85 2.80 -19.75
CA ILE A 80 0.41 2.74 -19.04
C ILE A 80 0.49 1.36 -18.39
N GLY A 81 1.38 0.51 -18.90
CA GLY A 81 1.59 -0.84 -18.40
C GLY A 81 1.91 -0.83 -16.91
N GLN A 82 0.92 -1.12 -16.07
CA GLN A 82 1.14 -1.37 -14.65
C GLN A 82 1.80 -2.73 -14.52
N GLY A 83 3.05 -2.70 -14.06
CA GLY A 83 3.92 -3.88 -13.91
C GLY A 83 3.21 -5.04 -13.24
N SER A 84 2.74 -5.99 -14.06
CA SER A 84 2.24 -7.29 -13.68
C SER A 84 2.33 -8.19 -14.90
N SER A 85 3.56 -8.35 -15.42
CA SER A 85 3.89 -9.48 -16.27
C SER A 85 5.21 -10.03 -15.77
N ILE A 86 5.13 -10.93 -14.79
CA ILE A 86 6.15 -11.94 -14.56
C ILE A 86 5.72 -13.18 -15.37
N PRO A 87 6.06 -13.30 -16.66
CA PRO A 87 6.06 -14.59 -17.33
C PRO A 87 7.39 -15.27 -17.03
N LEU A 88 7.50 -15.96 -15.89
CA LEU A 88 8.57 -16.95 -15.68
C LEU A 88 8.20 -18.28 -16.38
N ARG A 89 7.99 -18.24 -17.70
CA ARG A 89 7.62 -19.46 -18.46
C ARG A 89 8.31 -19.50 -19.83
N ARG A 90 9.47 -20.19 -19.80
CA ARG A 90 10.32 -20.75 -20.87
C ARG A 90 11.11 -19.79 -21.75
#